data_AF-A0A9E0V0W6-F1
#
_entry.id   AF-A0A9E0V0W6-F1
#
_cell.length_a   1.000
_cell.length_b   1.000
_cell.length_c   1.000
_cell.angle_alpha   90.00
_cell.angle_beta   90.00
_cell.angle_gamma   90.00
#
_symmetry.space_group_name_H-M   'P 1'
#
loop_
_entity.id
_entity.type
_entity.pdbx_description
1 polymer ?
#
loop_
_entity_poly.entity_id
_entity_poly.type
_entity_poly.pdbx_seq_one_letter_code
_entity_poly.pdbx_strand_id
1 'polypeptide(L)'
;MNEPMTMMLAEHEMIQRAGKTIDALANSWEKDPAQFEQAVRNLVEFFRDYADGFHHRKEEEVLFPALRDHPEFVIPEMIDSLMQHHEEFREYTADIEQALADGDHAQAHKLLTRYMRDLEDHISAENDELFVLAENLLGKKEREDVYFRFMDIDRQLGEDRKKELEELLAAVKVEG
;
A
#
# COMPACT_ATOMS: atom_id res chain seq x y z
N MET A 1 2.48 8.95 -22.52
CA MET A 1 3.76 8.31 -22.18
C MET A 1 3.44 7.26 -21.14
N ASN A 2 3.95 6.05 -21.31
CA ASN A 2 3.75 4.94 -20.39
C ASN A 2 4.84 5.03 -19.34
N GLU A 3 4.56 5.72 -18.23
CA GLU A 3 5.52 5.97 -17.17
C GLU A 3 5.14 5.13 -15.94
N PRO A 4 5.79 3.99 -15.70
CA PRO A 4 5.42 3.09 -14.60
C PRO A 4 5.57 3.77 -13.24
N MET A 5 6.60 4.60 -13.04
CA MET A 5 6.80 5.29 -11.75
C MET A 5 5.70 6.32 -11.48
N THR A 6 5.15 6.96 -12.51
CA THR A 6 3.99 7.87 -12.34
C THR A 6 2.75 7.11 -11.86
N MET A 7 2.54 5.87 -12.30
CA MET A 7 1.46 5.02 -11.80
C MET A 7 1.66 4.69 -10.31
N MET A 8 2.87 4.26 -9.93
CA MET A 8 3.19 3.92 -8.53
C MET A 8 3.04 5.12 -7.61
N LEU A 9 3.51 6.30 -8.02
CA LEU A 9 3.34 7.54 -7.27
C LEU A 9 1.86 7.90 -7.06
N ALA A 10 1.02 7.72 -8.07
CA ALA A 10 -0.42 7.94 -7.94
C ALA A 10 -1.08 6.94 -6.97
N GLU A 11 -0.61 5.69 -6.95
CA GLU A 11 -1.06 4.69 -5.98
C GLU A 11 -0.62 5.04 -4.55
N HIS A 12 0.61 5.53 -4.36
CA HIS A 12 1.07 6.07 -3.07
C HIS A 12 0.22 7.24 -2.57
N GLU A 13 -0.09 8.20 -3.44
CA GLU A 13 -0.99 9.30 -3.07
C GLU A 13 -2.37 8.81 -2.62
N MET A 14 -2.87 7.73 -3.21
CA MET A 14 -4.13 7.12 -2.81
C MET A 14 -4.02 6.42 -1.45
N ILE A 15 -2.95 5.65 -1.23
CA ILE A 15 -2.67 4.94 0.02
C ILE A 15 -2.53 5.92 1.19
N GLN A 16 -1.76 7.00 1.01
CA GLN A 16 -1.54 8.03 2.04
C GLN A 16 -2.81 8.77 2.47
N ARG A 17 -3.89 8.77 1.66
CA ARG A 17 -5.17 9.36 2.08
C ARG A 17 -5.79 8.61 3.25
N ALA A 18 -5.45 7.33 3.46
CA ALA A 18 -5.97 6.54 4.56
C ALA A 18 -5.52 7.05 5.94
N GLY A 19 -4.36 7.72 6.03
CA GLY A 19 -3.85 8.24 7.30
C GLY A 19 -4.83 9.21 7.98
N LYS A 20 -5.47 10.11 7.22
CA LYS A 20 -6.47 11.04 7.77
C LYS A 20 -7.69 10.32 8.35
N THR A 21 -8.10 9.22 7.72
CA THR A 21 -9.21 8.40 8.20
C THR A 21 -8.82 7.70 9.50
N ILE A 22 -7.61 7.14 9.58
CA ILE A 22 -7.08 6.50 10.79
C ILE A 22 -7.02 7.50 11.96
N ASP A 23 -6.55 8.72 11.72
CA ASP A 23 -6.51 9.77 12.75
C ASP A 23 -7.91 10.13 13.26
N ALA A 24 -8.89 10.24 12.36
CA ALA A 24 -10.26 10.57 12.71
C ALA A 24 -10.96 9.48 13.53
N LEU A 25 -10.50 8.23 13.46
CA LEU A 25 -11.07 7.11 14.22
C LEU A 25 -10.65 7.09 15.70
N ALA A 26 -9.71 7.92 16.11
CA ALA A 26 -9.20 7.94 17.48
C ALA A 26 -10.33 8.11 18.51
N ASN A 27 -10.45 7.15 19.42
CA ASN A 27 -11.49 7.05 20.47
C ASN A 27 -12.94 7.02 19.96
N SER A 28 -13.19 6.92 18.64
CA SER A 28 -14.55 6.92 18.09
C SER A 28 -15.40 5.72 18.55
N TRP A 29 -14.73 4.62 18.91
CA TRP A 29 -15.37 3.43 19.49
C TRP A 29 -16.08 3.71 20.83
N GLU A 30 -15.73 4.77 21.56
CA GLU A 30 -16.44 5.13 22.80
C GLU A 30 -17.89 5.59 22.53
N LYS A 31 -18.14 6.13 21.34
CA LYS A 31 -19.44 6.65 20.90
C LYS A 31 -20.21 5.63 20.07
N ASP A 32 -19.56 5.04 19.08
CA ASP A 32 -20.16 4.05 18.18
C ASP A 32 -19.14 2.95 17.83
N PRO A 33 -19.03 1.88 18.65
CA PRO A 33 -18.13 0.77 18.41
C PRO A 33 -18.37 0.09 17.06
N ALA A 34 -19.64 -0.06 16.64
CA ALA A 34 -19.98 -0.76 15.41
C ALA A 34 -19.50 0.02 14.18
N GLN A 35 -19.65 1.35 14.18
CA GLN A 35 -19.11 2.20 13.13
C GLN A 35 -17.59 2.17 13.08
N PHE A 36 -16.92 2.21 14.25
CA PHE A 36 -15.46 2.06 14.33
C PHE A 36 -14.99 0.73 13.72
N GLU A 37 -15.58 -0.39 14.14
CA GLU A 37 -15.22 -1.71 13.62
C GLU A 37 -15.39 -1.81 12.11
N GLN A 38 -16.50 -1.27 11.56
CA GLN A 38 -16.72 -1.27 10.12
C GLN A 38 -15.68 -0.43 9.38
N ALA A 39 -15.32 0.73 9.91
CA ALA A 39 -14.30 1.58 9.31
C ALA A 39 -12.92 0.90 9.32
N VAL A 40 -12.53 0.26 10.42
CA VAL A 40 -11.27 -0.50 10.50
C VAL A 40 -11.26 -1.68 9.53
N ARG A 41 -12.37 -2.42 9.40
CA ARG A 41 -12.48 -3.52 8.43
C ARG A 41 -12.32 -3.03 6.99
N ASN A 42 -12.93 -1.90 6.63
CA ASN A 42 -12.79 -1.29 5.31
C ASN A 42 -11.34 -0.84 5.05
N LEU A 43 -10.65 -0.29 6.06
CA LEU A 43 -9.23 0.07 5.95
C LEU A 43 -8.34 -1.15 5.75
N VAL A 44 -8.56 -2.23 6.52
CA VAL A 44 -7.81 -3.47 6.36
C VAL A 44 -8.05 -4.09 4.98
N GLU A 45 -9.29 -4.10 4.49
CA GLU A 45 -9.62 -4.54 3.12
C GLU A 45 -8.89 -3.70 2.08
N PHE A 46 -8.87 -2.37 2.24
CA PHE A 46 -8.13 -1.47 1.36
C PHE A 46 -6.62 -1.76 1.38
N PHE A 47 -6.00 -1.89 2.55
CA PHE A 47 -4.56 -2.17 2.63
C PHE A 47 -4.18 -3.54 2.07
N ARG A 48 -5.00 -4.56 2.34
CA ARG A 48 -4.76 -5.92 1.83
C ARG A 48 -4.95 -6.01 0.32
N ASP A 49 -6.04 -5.46 -0.20
CA ASP A 49 -6.37 -5.67 -1.61
C ASP A 49 -5.71 -4.62 -2.50
N TYR A 50 -5.68 -3.34 -2.08
CA TYR A 50 -5.11 -2.24 -2.86
C TYR A 50 -3.61 -2.08 -2.62
N ALA A 51 -3.19 -1.78 -1.40
CA ALA A 51 -1.77 -1.49 -1.11
C ALA A 51 -0.90 -2.74 -1.32
N ASP A 52 -1.34 -3.90 -0.85
CA ASP A 52 -0.59 -5.14 -1.07
C ASP A 52 -0.94 -5.80 -2.41
N GLY A 53 -2.21 -6.14 -2.61
CA GLY A 53 -2.65 -6.91 -3.76
C GLY A 53 -2.39 -6.25 -5.13
N PHE A 54 -2.62 -4.93 -5.25
CA PHE A 54 -2.34 -4.20 -6.49
C PHE A 54 -0.96 -3.56 -6.52
N HIS A 55 -0.55 -2.88 -5.45
CA HIS A 55 0.63 -2.02 -5.48
C HIS A 55 1.92 -2.80 -5.17
N HIS A 56 2.10 -3.38 -3.98
CA HIS A 56 3.28 -4.18 -3.68
C HIS A 56 3.44 -5.34 -4.66
N ARG A 57 2.35 -5.96 -5.13
CA ARG A 57 2.42 -7.01 -6.14
C ARG A 57 3.11 -6.58 -7.43
N LYS A 58 2.90 -5.33 -7.89
CA LYS A 58 3.63 -4.77 -9.04
C LYS A 58 5.11 -4.69 -8.75
N GLU A 59 5.47 -4.31 -7.54
CA GLU A 59 6.85 -4.19 -7.13
C GLU A 59 7.53 -5.54 -7.07
N GLU A 60 6.96 -6.47 -6.31
CA GLU A 60 7.50 -7.80 -6.07
C GLU A 60 7.59 -8.66 -7.35
N GLU A 61 6.56 -8.63 -8.20
CA GLU A 61 6.51 -9.48 -9.39
C GLU A 61 7.18 -8.85 -10.62
N VAL A 62 7.33 -7.52 -10.66
CA VAL A 62 7.75 -6.82 -11.88
C VAL A 62 8.91 -5.87 -11.63
N LEU A 63 8.77 -4.86 -10.76
CA LEU A 63 9.79 -3.81 -10.62
C LEU A 63 11.07 -4.34 -9.96
N PHE A 64 10.96 -4.98 -8.80
CA PHE A 64 12.10 -5.50 -8.05
C PHE A 64 12.89 -6.54 -8.87
N PRO A 65 12.26 -7.51 -9.57
CA PRO A 65 12.99 -8.40 -10.49
C PRO A 65 13.68 -7.63 -11.63
N ALA A 66 12.99 -6.66 -12.26
CA ALA A 66 13.58 -5.87 -13.34
C ALA A 66 14.82 -5.10 -12.89
N LEU A 67 14.82 -4.57 -11.67
CA LEU A 67 15.99 -3.91 -11.08
C LEU A 67 17.09 -4.91 -10.72
N ARG A 68 16.76 -6.02 -10.04
CA ARG A 68 17.75 -7.04 -9.65
C ARG A 68 18.46 -7.68 -10.85
N ASP A 69 17.75 -7.86 -11.95
CA ASP A 69 18.31 -8.44 -13.18
C ASP A 69 19.12 -7.42 -14.00
N HIS A 70 19.05 -6.12 -13.67
CA HIS A 70 19.76 -5.08 -14.40
C HIS A 70 21.27 -5.11 -14.07
N PRO A 71 22.18 -5.13 -15.06
CA PRO A 71 23.62 -5.30 -14.83
C PRO A 71 24.29 -4.20 -13.98
N GLU A 72 23.70 -3.00 -13.95
CA GLU A 72 24.23 -1.84 -13.21
C GLU A 72 23.59 -1.67 -11.83
N PHE A 73 22.67 -2.55 -11.43
CA PHE A 73 22.07 -2.51 -10.10
C PHE A 73 23.03 -3.08 -9.05
N VAL A 74 23.26 -2.33 -7.96
CA VAL A 74 24.34 -2.61 -6.99
C VAL A 74 23.92 -2.55 -5.52
N ILE A 75 22.62 -2.42 -5.23
CA ILE A 75 22.09 -2.29 -3.85
C ILE A 75 20.96 -3.30 -3.56
N PRO A 76 21.20 -4.61 -3.68
CA PRO A 76 20.17 -5.64 -3.43
C PRO A 76 19.56 -5.56 -2.03
N GLU A 77 20.31 -5.09 -1.03
CA GLU A 77 19.86 -4.91 0.34
C GLU A 77 18.68 -3.93 0.50
N MET A 78 18.56 -2.94 -0.40
CA MET A 78 17.42 -2.02 -0.41
C MET A 78 16.13 -2.79 -0.72
N ILE A 79 16.16 -3.60 -1.78
CA ILE A 79 15.00 -4.43 -2.17
C ILE A 79 14.70 -5.48 -1.10
N ASP A 80 15.72 -6.08 -0.48
CA ASP A 80 15.51 -7.04 0.61
C ASP A 80 14.79 -6.39 1.81
N SER A 81 15.14 -5.15 2.16
CA SER A 81 14.47 -4.40 3.23
C SER A 81 13.02 -4.05 2.86
N LEU A 82 12.77 -3.62 1.63
CA LEU A 82 11.41 -3.29 1.16
C LEU A 82 10.50 -4.53 1.16
N MET A 83 11.00 -5.66 0.66
CA MET A 83 10.31 -6.96 0.75
C MET A 83 9.98 -7.32 2.20
N GLN A 84 10.92 -7.12 3.13
CA GLN A 84 10.65 -7.38 4.55
C GLN A 84 9.54 -6.47 5.08
N HIS A 85 9.53 -5.19 4.71
CA HIS A 85 8.46 -4.28 5.11
C HIS A 85 7.09 -4.75 4.58
N HIS A 86 7.02 -5.25 3.34
CA HIS A 86 5.77 -5.81 2.81
C HIS A 86 5.23 -6.97 3.66
N GLU A 87 6.12 -7.85 4.13
CA GLU A 87 5.70 -8.94 5.03
C GLU A 87 5.22 -8.42 6.38
N GLU A 88 5.93 -7.45 6.96
CA GLU A 88 5.52 -6.81 8.21
C GLU A 88 4.15 -6.12 8.06
N PHE A 89 3.88 -5.49 6.92
CA PHE A 89 2.57 -4.90 6.59
C PHE A 89 1.46 -5.95 6.51
N ARG A 90 1.73 -7.14 5.95
CA ARG A 90 0.78 -8.26 5.96
C ARG A 90 0.49 -8.72 7.38
N GLU A 91 1.52 -8.84 8.23
CA GLU A 91 1.37 -9.18 9.65
C GLU A 91 0.53 -8.15 10.41
N TYR A 92 0.77 -6.85 10.19
CA TYR A 92 -0.05 -5.79 10.78
C TYR A 92 -1.53 -5.94 10.48
N THR A 93 -1.91 -6.22 9.22
CA THR A 93 -3.32 -6.37 8.86
C THR A 93 -3.98 -7.54 9.60
N ALA A 94 -3.25 -8.64 9.80
CA ALA A 94 -3.74 -9.79 10.57
C ALA A 94 -3.89 -9.45 12.06
N ASP A 95 -2.92 -8.76 12.65
CA ASP A 95 -2.95 -8.34 14.05
C ASP A 95 -4.09 -7.34 14.34
N ILE A 96 -4.38 -6.44 13.39
CA ILE A 96 -5.50 -5.49 13.48
C ILE A 96 -6.84 -6.24 13.48
N GLU A 97 -7.02 -7.21 12.59
CA GLU A 97 -8.24 -8.04 12.55
C GLU A 97 -8.40 -8.87 13.82
N GLN A 98 -7.30 -9.40 14.36
CA GLN A 98 -7.32 -10.13 15.61
C GLN A 98 -7.72 -9.22 16.78
N ALA A 99 -7.17 -8.02 16.88
CA ALA A 99 -7.57 -7.04 17.90
C ALA A 99 -9.05 -6.67 17.81
N LEU A 100 -9.60 -6.53 16.58
CA LEU A 100 -11.05 -6.35 16.39
C LEU A 100 -11.85 -7.57 16.86
N ALA A 101 -11.40 -8.79 16.55
CA ALA A 101 -12.08 -10.02 16.96
C ALA A 101 -12.12 -10.19 18.48
N ASP A 102 -11.08 -9.72 19.17
CA ASP A 102 -10.98 -9.73 20.63
C ASP A 102 -11.76 -8.57 21.29
N GLY A 103 -12.30 -7.64 20.50
CA GLY A 103 -13.00 -6.45 20.99
C GLY A 103 -12.07 -5.38 21.58
N ASP A 104 -10.77 -5.44 21.30
CA ASP A 104 -9.78 -4.46 21.76
C ASP A 104 -9.63 -3.33 20.72
N HIS A 105 -10.62 -2.43 20.69
CA HIS A 105 -10.67 -1.31 19.75
C HIS A 105 -9.48 -0.35 19.90
N ALA A 106 -9.01 -0.14 21.12
CA ALA A 106 -7.85 0.71 21.39
C ALA A 106 -6.57 0.11 20.80
N GLN A 107 -6.38 -1.20 20.93
CA GLN A 107 -5.25 -1.90 20.30
C GLN A 107 -5.37 -1.92 18.77
N ALA A 108 -6.57 -2.14 18.21
CA ALA A 108 -6.79 -2.09 16.77
C ALA A 108 -6.43 -0.72 16.18
N HIS A 109 -6.87 0.37 16.83
CA HIS A 109 -6.51 1.74 16.42
C HIS A 109 -5.01 2.00 16.53
N LYS A 110 -4.39 1.59 17.65
CA LYS A 110 -2.95 1.74 17.86
C LYS A 110 -2.11 1.02 16.79
N LEU A 111 -2.53 -0.20 16.41
CA LEU A 111 -1.86 -0.96 15.34
C LEU A 111 -2.03 -0.28 13.99
N LEU A 112 -3.22 0.22 13.65
CA LEU A 112 -3.46 1.00 12.43
C LEU A 112 -2.58 2.25 12.36
N THR A 113 -2.48 3.02 13.44
CA THR A 113 -1.61 4.22 13.48
C THR A 113 -0.14 3.85 13.28
N ARG A 114 0.30 2.72 13.86
CA ARG A 114 1.68 2.25 13.69
C ARG A 114 1.93 1.76 12.26
N TYR A 115 1.01 0.98 11.71
CA TYR A 115 1.03 0.53 10.32
C TYR A 115 1.18 1.71 9.37
N MET A 116 0.32 2.73 9.48
CA MET A 116 0.35 3.88 8.58
C MET A 116 1.66 4.65 8.66
N ARG A 117 2.20 4.86 9.87
CA ARG A 117 3.50 5.52 10.04
C ARG A 117 4.64 4.74 9.37
N ASP A 118 4.71 3.44 9.64
CA ASP A 118 5.78 2.59 9.08
C ASP A 118 5.62 2.48 7.55
N LEU A 119 4.39 2.52 7.04
CA LEU A 119 4.09 2.60 5.60
C LEU A 119 4.47 3.94 4.97
N GLU A 120 4.29 5.07 5.66
CA GLU A 120 4.75 6.38 5.16
C GLU A 120 6.29 6.43 5.03
N ASP A 121 7.01 5.86 5.99
CA ASP A 121 8.47 5.75 5.94
C ASP A 121 8.92 4.86 4.76
N HIS A 122 8.23 3.74 4.55
CA HIS A 122 8.45 2.84 3.41
C HIS A 122 8.20 3.55 2.06
N ILE A 123 7.06 4.23 1.91
CA ILE A 123 6.70 5.01 0.71
C ILE A 123 7.75 6.10 0.43
N SER A 124 8.30 6.75 1.46
CA SER A 124 9.35 7.76 1.28
C SER A 124 10.62 7.13 0.70
N ALA A 125 11.05 5.97 1.23
CA ALA A 125 12.22 5.27 0.71
C ALA A 125 12.04 4.86 -0.77
N GLU A 126 10.84 4.43 -1.15
CA GLU A 126 10.55 4.06 -2.53
C GLU A 126 10.50 5.27 -3.45
N ASN A 127 9.77 6.31 -3.07
CA ASN A 127 9.63 7.52 -3.88
C ASN A 127 10.97 8.23 -4.11
N ASP A 128 11.74 8.41 -3.04
CA ASP A 128 12.92 9.27 -3.05
C ASP A 128 14.18 8.53 -3.48
N GLU A 129 14.23 7.20 -3.30
CA GLU A 129 15.40 6.39 -3.62
C GLU A 129 15.12 5.36 -4.72
N LEU A 130 14.19 4.43 -4.50
CA LEU A 130 14.00 3.29 -5.41
C LEU A 130 13.48 3.73 -6.79
N PHE A 131 12.45 4.56 -6.85
CA PHE A 131 11.84 4.99 -8.11
C PHE A 131 12.78 5.90 -8.89
N VAL A 132 13.52 6.77 -8.20
CA VAL A 132 14.60 7.57 -8.82
C VAL A 132 15.67 6.67 -9.41
N LEU A 133 16.08 5.62 -8.69
CA LEU A 133 17.02 4.63 -9.21
C LEU A 133 16.44 3.90 -10.43
N ALA A 134 15.19 3.48 -10.38
CA ALA A 134 14.51 2.79 -11.47
C ALA A 134 14.42 3.64 -12.74
N GLU A 135 14.14 4.94 -12.63
CA GLU A 135 14.14 5.86 -13.79
C GLU A 135 15.52 6.05 -14.41
N ASN A 136 16.58 5.98 -13.61
CA ASN A 136 17.96 6.11 -14.07
C ASN A 136 18.51 4.83 -14.71
N LEU A 137 18.17 3.66 -14.15
CA LEU A 137 18.65 2.37 -14.64
C LEU A 137 17.84 1.87 -15.84
N LEU A 138 16.51 1.94 -15.77
CA LEU A 138 15.65 1.35 -16.80
C LEU A 138 15.50 2.28 -18.00
N GLY A 139 15.98 1.80 -19.15
CA GLY A 139 15.80 2.46 -20.43
C GLY A 139 14.32 2.56 -20.81
N LYS A 140 14.02 3.40 -21.81
CA LYS A 140 12.64 3.66 -22.25
C LYS A 140 11.85 2.37 -22.53
N LYS A 141 12.45 1.41 -23.24
CA LYS A 141 11.79 0.15 -23.59
C LYS A 141 11.50 -0.71 -22.35
N GLU A 142 12.45 -0.81 -21.43
CA GLU A 142 12.27 -1.57 -20.19
C GLU A 142 11.17 -0.96 -19.32
N ARG A 143 11.10 0.38 -19.24
CA ARG A 143 9.99 1.07 -18.56
C ARG A 143 8.64 0.85 -19.24
N GLU A 144 8.59 0.85 -20.57
CA GLU A 144 7.37 0.50 -21.31
C GLU A 144 6.95 -0.96 -21.01
N ASP A 145 7.89 -1.90 -21.00
CA ASP A 145 7.63 -3.31 -20.68
C ASP A 145 7.13 -3.48 -19.23
N VAL A 146 7.76 -2.79 -18.25
CA VAL A 146 7.31 -2.76 -16.84
C VAL A 146 5.89 -2.20 -16.74
N TYR A 147 5.60 -1.08 -17.41
CA TYR A 147 4.27 -0.46 -17.38
C TYR A 147 3.19 -1.41 -17.91
N PHE A 148 3.44 -2.12 -19.01
CA PHE A 148 2.45 -3.08 -19.53
C PHE A 148 2.25 -4.27 -18.60
N ARG A 149 3.30 -4.74 -17.92
CA ARG A 149 3.19 -5.81 -16.91
C ARG A 149 2.40 -5.34 -15.68
N PHE A 150 2.58 -4.09 -15.24
CA PHE A 150 1.75 -3.49 -14.20
C PHE A 150 0.26 -3.46 -14.61
N MET A 151 -0.03 -3.03 -15.84
CA MET A 151 -1.39 -3.04 -16.37
C MET A 151 -1.98 -4.45 -16.45
N ASP A 152 -1.17 -5.46 -16.73
CA ASP A 152 -1.64 -6.84 -16.77
C ASP A 152 -1.99 -7.36 -15.36
N ILE A 153 -1.26 -6.96 -14.32
CA ILE A 153 -1.62 -7.23 -12.92
C ILE A 153 -2.96 -6.57 -12.58
N ASP A 154 -3.11 -5.28 -12.92
CA ASP A 154 -4.35 -4.53 -12.69
C ASP A 154 -5.55 -5.22 -13.36
N ARG A 155 -5.40 -5.69 -14.60
CA ARG A 155 -6.46 -6.41 -15.34
C ARG A 155 -6.76 -7.78 -14.74
N GLN A 156 -5.75 -8.50 -14.26
CA GLN A 156 -5.92 -9.82 -13.65
C GLN A 156 -6.70 -9.74 -12.33
N LEU A 157 -6.43 -8.71 -11.54
CA LEU A 157 -7.10 -8.47 -10.27
C LEU A 157 -8.46 -7.76 -10.45
N GLY A 158 -8.61 -7.00 -11.54
CA GLY A 158 -9.83 -6.33 -11.94
C GLY A 158 -9.77 -4.82 -11.73
N GLU A 159 -9.76 -4.07 -12.83
CA GLU A 159 -9.71 -2.60 -12.80
C GLU A 159 -10.94 -1.96 -12.13
N ASP A 160 -12.11 -2.62 -12.20
CA ASP A 160 -13.30 -2.15 -11.50
C ASP A 160 -13.18 -2.36 -9.99
N ARG A 161 -12.61 -3.49 -9.55
CA ARG A 161 -12.32 -3.74 -8.14
C ARG A 161 -11.34 -2.70 -7.58
N LYS A 162 -10.31 -2.33 -8.35
CA LYS A 162 -9.37 -1.27 -7.96
C LYS A 162 -10.09 0.05 -7.67
N LYS A 163 -11.00 0.47 -8.55
CA LYS A 163 -11.82 1.67 -8.35
C LYS A 163 -12.76 1.55 -7.15
N GLU A 164 -13.38 0.39 -6.95
CA GLU A 164 -14.21 0.14 -5.77
C GLU A 164 -13.43 0.33 -4.47
N LEU A 165 -12.18 -0.12 -4.41
CA LEU A 165 -11.30 0.07 -3.25
C LEU A 165 -10.93 1.55 -3.05
N GLU A 166 -10.66 2.29 -4.13
CA GLU A 166 -10.43 3.75 -4.07
C GLU A 166 -11.66 4.49 -3.50
N GLU A 167 -12.86 4.10 -3.95
CA GLU A 167 -14.14 4.66 -3.48
C GLU A 167 -14.46 4.24 -2.04
N LEU A 168 -14.12 3.00 -1.66
CA LEU A 168 -14.28 2.49 -0.29
C LEU A 168 -13.57 3.39 0.70
N LEU A 169 -12.33 3.80 0.41
CA LEU A 169 -11.57 4.71 1.26
C LEU A 169 -12.25 6.09 1.39
N ALA A 170 -12.74 6.63 0.27
CA ALA A 170 -13.45 7.91 0.26
C ALA A 170 -14.78 7.88 1.02
N ALA A 171 -15.39 6.70 1.12
CA ALA A 171 -16.64 6.47 1.83
C ALA A 171 -16.47 6.30 3.35
N VAL A 172 -15.24 6.05 3.85
CA VAL A 172 -14.97 6.02 5.30
C VAL A 172 -15.00 7.45 5.86
N LYS A 173 -16.22 7.95 6.08
CA LYS A 173 -16.46 9.22 6.77
C LYS A 173 -16.67 8.94 8.25
N VAL A 174 -15.76 9.41 9.08
CA VAL A 174 -16.06 9.62 10.49
C VAL A 174 -16.78 10.96 10.57
N GLU A 175 -18.09 10.95 10.81
CA GLU A 175 -18.80 12.18 11.17
C GLU A 175 -18.24 12.64 12.52
N GLY A 176 -17.51 13.76 12.50
CA GLY A 176 -16.99 14.43 13.69
C GLY A 176 -18.09 14.87 14.65
#